data_AF-A0A7L2YRQ8-F1
#
_entry.id   AF-A0A7L2YRQ8-F1
#
_cell.length_a   1.000
_cell.length_b   1.000
_cell.length_c   1.000
_cell.angle_alpha   90.00
_cell.angle_beta   90.00
_cell.angle_gamma   90.00
#
_symmetry.space_group_name_H-M   'P 1'
#
loop_
_entity.id
_entity.type
_entity.pdbx_description
1 polymer ?
#
loop_
_entity_poly.entity_id
_entity_poly.type
_entity_poly.pdbx_seq_one_letter_code
_entity_poly.pdbx_strand_id
1 'polypeptide(L)'
;PQLHLVALNSPFSGDMRADFQCFQQAQLAGLTSTYRAFLSSHLQDLATVVRKTDRYHLPIVNLKGETLFSNWESIFNGNGAQLDTHVPIYSFDGRNVITDPSWPQKVVWHGSTANGIRLVNSYCEAWHTAEVGAVGQASPLKMGKLLDQKVFSCSNKFIVLCIENSFV
;
A
#
# COMPACT_ATOMS: atom_id res chain seq x y z
N PRO A 1 18.36 1.79 -10.35
CA PRO A 1 17.34 0.74 -10.11
C PRO A 1 16.55 1.12 -8.86
N GLN A 2 15.23 0.97 -8.87
CA GLN A 2 14.32 1.40 -7.81
C GLN A 2 13.02 0.60 -7.90
N LEU A 3 12.23 0.61 -6.84
CA LEU A 3 10.88 0.04 -6.83
C LEU A 3 9.87 1.16 -6.62
N HIS A 4 8.85 1.22 -7.47
CA HIS A 4 7.82 2.25 -7.37
C HIS A 4 6.67 1.80 -6.47
N LEU A 5 6.29 2.67 -5.51
CA LEU A 5 5.09 2.58 -4.69
C LEU A 5 4.08 3.61 -5.18
N VAL A 6 2.95 3.12 -5.69
CA VAL A 6 1.94 3.89 -6.43
C VAL A 6 0.56 3.56 -5.89
N ALA A 7 -0.36 4.51 -5.83
CA ALA A 7 -1.73 4.25 -5.41
C ALA A 7 -2.61 3.77 -6.59
N LEU A 8 -3.65 2.99 -6.27
CA LEU A 8 -4.78 2.83 -7.21
C LEU A 8 -5.45 4.19 -7.45
N ASN A 9 -6.16 4.32 -8.58
CA ASN A 9 -6.84 5.53 -9.04
C ASN A 9 -8.19 5.81 -8.34
N SER A 10 -8.59 5.00 -7.36
CA SER A 10 -9.78 5.25 -6.53
C SER A 10 -9.60 4.62 -5.16
N PRO A 11 -10.31 5.09 -4.12
CA PRO A 11 -10.35 4.42 -2.84
C PRO A 11 -11.21 3.14 -2.89
N PHE A 12 -10.83 2.12 -2.13
CA PHE A 12 -11.50 0.82 -2.09
C PHE A 12 -11.95 0.45 -0.68
N SER A 13 -13.10 -0.23 -0.61
CA SER A 13 -13.54 -0.96 0.58
C SER A 13 -12.72 -2.23 0.79
N GLY A 14 -12.99 -2.93 1.88
CA GLY A 14 -12.38 -4.20 2.21
C GLY A 14 -12.71 -5.34 1.25
N ASP A 15 -13.72 -5.23 0.38
CA ASP A 15 -13.96 -6.19 -0.71
C ASP A 15 -13.29 -5.69 -2.00
N MET A 16 -12.16 -6.30 -2.35
CA MET A 16 -11.38 -5.88 -3.52
C MET A 16 -10.51 -7.00 -4.09
N ARG A 17 -10.39 -7.01 -5.42
CA ARG A 17 -9.39 -7.82 -6.14
C ARG A 17 -8.08 -7.04 -6.27
N ALA A 18 -7.40 -6.78 -5.15
CA ALA A 18 -6.34 -5.79 -5.05
C ALA A 18 -5.16 -6.00 -6.02
N ASP A 19 -4.58 -7.21 -6.08
CA ASP A 19 -3.48 -7.50 -7.02
C ASP A 19 -3.92 -7.33 -8.49
N PHE A 20 -5.16 -7.73 -8.83
CA PHE A 20 -5.71 -7.53 -10.18
C PHE A 20 -5.87 -6.05 -10.52
N GLN A 21 -6.33 -5.22 -9.57
CA GLN A 21 -6.45 -3.77 -9.76
C GLN A 21 -5.08 -3.12 -9.96
N CYS A 22 -4.07 -3.51 -9.17
CA CYS A 22 -2.70 -3.01 -9.34
C CYS A 22 -2.15 -3.37 -10.73
N PHE A 23 -2.32 -4.62 -11.16
CA PHE A 23 -1.93 -5.07 -12.49
C PHE A 23 -2.64 -4.29 -13.59
N GLN A 24 -3.97 -4.21 -13.53
CA GLN A 24 -4.79 -3.57 -14.57
C GLN A 24 -4.46 -2.08 -14.71
N GLN A 25 -4.34 -1.34 -13.61
CA GLN A 25 -4.10 0.10 -13.66
C GLN A 25 -2.66 0.43 -14.04
N ALA A 26 -1.68 -0.38 -13.63
CA ALA A 26 -0.31 -0.25 -14.10
C ALA A 26 -0.21 -0.41 -15.64
N GLN A 27 -0.88 -1.43 -16.19
CA GLN A 27 -0.93 -1.66 -17.64
C GLN A 27 -1.61 -0.50 -18.39
N LEU A 28 -2.73 0.01 -17.88
CA LEU A 28 -3.41 1.17 -18.47
C LEU A 28 -2.56 2.46 -18.40
N ALA A 29 -1.67 2.58 -17.41
CA ALA A 29 -0.69 3.65 -17.31
C ALA A 29 0.58 3.41 -18.15
N GLY A 30 0.66 2.31 -18.91
CA GLY A 30 1.80 1.97 -19.76
C GLY A 30 3.03 1.46 -18.99
N LEU A 31 2.87 1.04 -17.73
CA LEU A 31 3.96 0.51 -16.91
C LEU A 31 4.12 -1.00 -17.16
N THR A 32 5.35 -1.41 -17.45
CA THR A 32 5.69 -2.80 -17.81
C THR A 32 6.09 -3.66 -16.62
N SER A 33 6.44 -3.05 -15.48
CA SER A 33 6.81 -3.75 -14.26
C SER A 33 5.63 -4.52 -13.66
N THR A 34 5.93 -5.51 -12.82
CA THR A 34 4.90 -6.28 -12.10
C THR A 34 4.54 -5.57 -10.80
N TYR A 35 3.32 -5.02 -10.73
CA TYR A 35 2.77 -4.40 -9.53
C TYR A 35 1.93 -5.38 -8.72
N ARG A 36 2.12 -5.35 -7.41
CA ARG A 36 1.33 -6.11 -6.43
C ARG A 36 0.80 -5.21 -5.34
N ALA A 37 -0.33 -5.58 -4.76
CA ALA A 37 -0.95 -4.82 -3.69
C ALA A 37 -0.03 -4.76 -2.46
N PHE A 38 0.12 -3.57 -1.89
CA PHE A 38 0.78 -3.32 -0.61
C PHE A 38 -0.16 -3.72 0.54
N LEU A 39 -0.51 -5.00 0.60
CA LEU A 39 -1.41 -5.58 1.59
C LEU A 39 -0.86 -6.92 2.10
N SER A 40 -1.11 -7.23 3.36
CA SER A 40 -1.12 -8.62 3.81
C SER A 40 -2.34 -9.34 3.26
N SER A 41 -2.23 -10.61 2.90
CA SER A 41 -3.33 -11.45 2.39
C SER A 41 -3.41 -12.78 3.13
N HIS A 42 -4.30 -13.69 2.69
CA HIS A 42 -4.54 -14.98 3.35
C HIS A 42 -3.25 -15.80 3.58
N LEU A 43 -2.37 -15.86 2.58
CA LEU A 43 -1.15 -16.67 2.59
C LEU A 43 0.14 -15.87 2.58
N GLN A 44 0.07 -14.53 2.62
CA GLN A 44 1.24 -13.69 2.44
C GLN A 44 1.29 -12.53 3.43
N ASP A 45 2.44 -12.41 4.08
CA ASP A 45 2.80 -11.25 4.88
C ASP A 45 3.24 -10.12 3.95
N LEU A 46 2.82 -8.89 4.25
CA LEU A 46 3.16 -7.70 3.47
C LEU A 46 4.68 -7.61 3.26
N ALA A 47 5.48 -7.80 4.30
CA ALA A 47 6.95 -7.75 4.22
C ALA A 47 7.57 -8.72 3.19
N THR A 48 6.80 -9.71 2.72
CA THR A 48 7.25 -10.71 1.75
C THR A 48 6.79 -10.48 0.31
N VAL A 49 6.03 -9.40 0.03
CA VAL A 49 5.52 -9.08 -1.32
C VAL A 49 6.67 -8.81 -2.31
N VAL A 50 7.68 -8.06 -1.90
CA VAL A 50 8.89 -7.81 -2.70
C VAL A 50 9.83 -9.01 -2.66
N ARG A 51 10.43 -9.36 -3.81
CA ARG A 51 11.41 -10.45 -3.92
C ARG A 51 12.60 -10.21 -3.00
N LYS A 52 13.09 -11.28 -2.37
CA LYS A 52 14.16 -11.21 -1.34
C LYS A 52 15.43 -10.49 -1.81
N THR A 53 15.82 -10.67 -3.08
CA THR A 53 17.02 -10.04 -3.68
C THR A 53 16.94 -8.52 -3.74
N ASP A 54 15.72 -7.98 -3.80
CA ASP A 54 15.49 -6.58 -4.13
C ASP A 54 15.23 -5.74 -2.88
N ARG A 55 15.14 -6.38 -1.69
CA ARG A 55 14.68 -5.73 -0.46
C ARG A 55 15.67 -4.78 0.20
N TYR A 56 16.98 -5.00 -0.01
CA TYR A 56 18.03 -4.30 0.73
C TYR A 56 18.70 -3.17 -0.05
N HIS A 57 18.71 -3.26 -1.38
CA HIS A 57 19.57 -2.42 -2.23
C HIS A 57 18.81 -1.46 -3.15
N LEU A 58 17.48 -1.57 -3.22
CA LEU A 58 16.66 -0.72 -4.06
C LEU A 58 15.85 0.27 -3.22
N PRO A 59 15.93 1.59 -3.51
CA PRO A 59 15.07 2.56 -2.87
C PRO A 59 13.62 2.37 -3.31
N ILE A 60 12.70 2.73 -2.43
CA ILE A 60 11.27 2.77 -2.72
C ILE A 60 10.93 4.22 -3.08
N VAL A 61 10.45 4.43 -4.30
CA VAL A 61 10.15 5.76 -4.85
C VAL A 61 8.66 5.89 -5.16
N ASN A 62 8.16 7.12 -5.27
CA ASN A 62 6.82 7.35 -5.82
C ASN A 62 6.82 7.23 -7.37
N LEU A 63 5.66 7.42 -8.01
CA LEU A 63 5.52 7.34 -9.48
C LEU A 63 6.47 8.26 -10.27
N LYS A 64 6.93 9.37 -9.67
CA LYS A 64 7.82 10.35 -10.30
C LYS A 64 9.30 10.13 -9.97
N GLY A 65 9.63 9.06 -9.25
CA GLY A 65 11.01 8.75 -8.88
C GLY A 65 11.51 9.47 -7.63
N GLU A 66 10.64 10.13 -6.86
CA GLU A 66 11.02 10.77 -5.60
C GLU A 66 11.06 9.70 -4.49
N THR A 67 12.15 9.65 -3.73
CA THR A 67 12.36 8.62 -2.69
C THR A 67 11.38 8.76 -1.53
N LEU A 68 10.68 7.67 -1.21
CA LEU A 68 9.82 7.52 -0.04
C LEU A 68 10.52 6.78 1.10
N PHE A 69 11.24 5.71 0.77
CA PHE A 69 12.00 4.90 1.73
C PHE A 69 13.35 4.49 1.17
N SER A 70 14.35 4.33 2.05
CA SER A 70 15.71 3.97 1.64
C SER A 70 15.80 2.58 1.02
N ASN A 71 14.98 1.63 1.51
CA ASN A 71 14.77 0.31 0.92
C ASN A 71 13.52 -0.36 1.51
N TRP A 72 13.18 -1.56 1.01
CA TRP A 72 12.00 -2.30 1.45
C TRP A 72 12.05 -2.70 2.94
N GLU A 73 13.18 -3.20 3.43
CA GLU A 73 13.32 -3.62 4.83
C GLU A 73 13.15 -2.46 5.82
N SER A 74 13.53 -1.24 5.41
CA SER A 74 13.40 -0.04 6.24
C SER A 74 11.94 0.29 6.63
N ILE A 75 10.97 -0.19 5.85
CA ILE A 75 9.53 -0.03 6.11
C ILE A 75 9.08 -0.85 7.33
N PHE A 76 9.72 -2.01 7.58
CA PHE A 76 9.24 -3.03 8.52
C PHE A 76 10.11 -3.15 9.79
N ASN A 77 10.78 -2.07 10.18
CA ASN A 77 11.62 -2.01 11.38
C ASN A 77 10.84 -1.78 12.70
N GLY A 78 9.51 -1.78 12.65
CA GLY A 78 8.63 -1.56 13.80
C GLY A 78 8.28 -0.11 14.11
N ASN A 79 8.86 0.88 13.42
CA ASN A 79 8.54 2.31 13.66
C ASN A 79 7.19 2.77 13.05
N GLY A 80 6.56 1.90 12.26
CA GLY A 80 5.31 2.17 11.54
C GLY A 80 5.51 2.81 10.17
N ALA A 81 6.68 2.61 9.54
CA ALA A 81 7.04 3.12 8.23
C ALA A 81 6.84 4.64 8.14
N GLN A 82 7.69 5.37 8.85
CA GLN A 82 7.63 6.83 8.90
C GLN A 82 7.82 7.44 7.50
N LEU A 83 6.90 8.32 7.13
CA LEU A 83 6.88 9.03 5.85
C LEU A 83 7.40 10.46 6.03
N ASP A 84 8.13 10.95 5.01
CA ASP A 84 8.26 12.37 4.80
C ASP A 84 6.97 12.91 4.18
N THR A 85 6.20 13.68 4.95
CA THR A 85 4.91 14.21 4.52
C THR A 85 5.00 15.24 3.38
N HIS A 86 6.21 15.71 3.05
CA HIS A 86 6.42 16.61 1.92
C HIS A 86 6.53 15.86 0.59
N VAL A 87 6.83 14.56 0.62
CA VAL A 87 6.96 13.74 -0.59
C VAL A 87 5.59 13.18 -0.99
N PRO A 88 5.08 13.49 -2.20
CA PRO A 88 3.78 12.99 -2.65
C PRO A 88 3.75 11.48 -2.83
N ILE A 89 2.57 10.89 -2.63
CA ILE A 89 2.24 9.56 -3.15
C ILE A 89 1.29 9.78 -4.32
N TYR A 90 1.63 9.26 -5.49
CA TYR A 90 0.83 9.42 -6.70
C TYR A 90 0.01 8.16 -6.99
N SER A 91 -1.20 8.34 -7.52
CA SER A 91 -1.94 7.27 -8.19
C SER A 91 -1.38 6.98 -9.58
N PHE A 92 -1.73 5.85 -10.19
CA PHE A 92 -1.29 5.49 -11.54
C PHE A 92 -1.63 6.55 -12.61
N ASP A 93 -2.71 7.30 -12.43
CA ASP A 93 -3.09 8.43 -13.30
C ASP A 93 -2.45 9.78 -12.89
N GLY A 94 -1.49 9.78 -11.97
CA GLY A 94 -0.64 10.93 -11.66
C GLY A 94 -1.19 11.92 -10.63
N ARG A 95 -2.29 11.60 -9.93
CA ARG A 95 -2.85 12.46 -8.88
C ARG A 95 -2.17 12.24 -7.54
N ASN A 96 -1.87 13.32 -6.82
CA ASN A 96 -1.32 13.22 -5.47
C ASN A 96 -2.42 12.82 -4.47
N VAL A 97 -2.41 11.56 -4.02
CA VAL A 97 -3.50 11.04 -3.17
C VAL A 97 -3.59 11.71 -1.79
N ILE A 98 -2.50 12.35 -1.34
CA ILE A 98 -2.47 13.07 -0.06
C ILE A 98 -3.32 14.34 -0.14
N THR A 99 -3.34 15.02 -1.29
CA THR A 99 -4.02 16.32 -1.46
C THR A 99 -5.28 16.24 -2.32
N ASP A 100 -5.39 15.26 -3.21
CA ASP A 100 -6.48 15.15 -4.17
C ASP A 100 -7.83 14.83 -3.48
N PRO A 101 -8.91 15.57 -3.75
CA PRO A 101 -10.19 15.37 -3.08
C PRO A 101 -10.88 14.03 -3.40
N SER A 102 -10.47 13.32 -4.44
CA SER A 102 -11.02 12.01 -4.82
C SER A 102 -10.78 10.93 -3.76
N TRP A 103 -9.81 11.14 -2.85
CA TRP A 103 -9.62 10.36 -1.64
C TRP A 103 -10.04 11.20 -0.43
N PRO A 104 -11.33 11.21 -0.05
CA PRO A 104 -11.78 12.04 1.07
C PRO A 104 -11.13 11.63 2.40
N GLN A 105 -10.81 10.34 2.55
CA GLN A 105 -10.14 9.79 3.73
C GLN A 105 -8.68 9.46 3.38
N LYS A 106 -7.74 10.18 4.01
CA LYS A 106 -6.29 10.01 3.83
C LYS A 106 -5.74 8.86 4.69
N VAL A 107 -6.28 7.67 4.46
CA VAL A 107 -5.97 6.44 5.20
C VAL A 107 -5.56 5.37 4.19
N VAL A 108 -4.58 4.55 4.53
CA VAL A 108 -4.07 3.46 3.67
C VAL A 108 -4.39 2.11 4.31
N TRP A 109 -5.05 1.22 3.56
CA TRP A 109 -5.19 -0.19 3.97
C TRP A 109 -3.84 -0.91 3.95
N HIS A 110 -3.58 -1.79 4.93
CA HIS A 110 -2.41 -2.68 4.89
C HIS A 110 -2.67 -4.07 5.49
N GLY A 111 -3.52 -4.20 6.52
CA GLY A 111 -3.86 -5.51 7.12
C GLY A 111 -2.69 -6.20 7.84
N SER A 112 -1.70 -5.42 8.27
CA SER A 112 -0.42 -5.93 8.78
C SER A 112 0.01 -5.25 10.09
N THR A 113 0.86 -5.92 10.85
CA THR A 113 1.62 -5.29 11.94
C THR A 113 2.62 -4.26 11.40
N ALA A 114 3.23 -3.48 12.29
CA ALA A 114 4.32 -2.56 11.93
C ALA A 114 5.57 -3.26 11.35
N ASN A 115 5.69 -4.59 11.54
CA ASN A 115 6.74 -5.43 10.95
C ASN A 115 6.27 -6.14 9.67
N GLY A 116 5.10 -5.78 9.13
CA GLY A 116 4.57 -6.32 7.89
C GLY A 116 4.04 -7.75 7.99
N ILE A 117 3.76 -8.25 9.19
CA ILE A 117 3.17 -9.58 9.43
C ILE A 117 1.65 -9.49 9.32
N ARG A 118 1.00 -10.45 8.66
CA ARG A 118 -0.46 -10.42 8.47
C ARG A 118 -1.24 -10.51 9.77
N LEU A 119 -2.31 -9.72 9.86
CA LEU A 119 -3.27 -9.76 10.96
C LEU A 119 -4.56 -10.43 10.48
N VAL A 120 -4.66 -11.75 10.69
CA VAL A 120 -5.79 -12.56 10.19
C VAL A 120 -7.16 -12.06 10.67
N ASN A 121 -7.21 -11.44 11.85
CA ASN A 121 -8.44 -10.89 12.40
C ASN A 121 -8.69 -9.41 12.02
N SER A 122 -7.82 -8.81 11.21
CA SER A 122 -7.85 -7.37 10.89
C SER A 122 -7.35 -7.11 9.46
N TYR A 123 -7.89 -7.87 8.50
CA TYR A 123 -7.60 -7.71 7.06
C TYR A 123 -8.83 -7.96 6.17
N CYS A 124 -10.03 -7.62 6.68
CA CYS A 124 -11.29 -7.74 5.93
C CYS A 124 -11.51 -9.12 5.29
N GLU A 125 -11.33 -10.19 6.07
CA GLU A 125 -11.46 -11.58 5.60
C GLU A 125 -10.62 -11.86 4.35
N ALA A 126 -9.35 -11.44 4.38
CA ALA A 126 -8.43 -11.46 3.25
C ALA A 126 -8.87 -10.61 2.05
N TRP A 127 -9.49 -9.47 2.36
CA TRP A 127 -10.01 -8.47 1.43
C TRP A 127 -11.19 -8.94 0.56
N HIS A 128 -12.10 -9.71 1.17
CA HIS A 128 -13.29 -10.27 0.53
C HIS A 128 -14.61 -9.80 1.16
N THR A 129 -14.57 -8.79 2.04
CA THR A 129 -15.78 -8.25 2.67
C THR A 129 -15.73 -6.74 2.84
N ALA A 130 -16.86 -6.09 2.57
CA ALA A 130 -17.09 -4.67 2.86
C ALA A 130 -18.12 -4.49 3.99
N GLU A 131 -18.38 -5.54 4.77
CA GLU A 131 -19.34 -5.51 5.87
C GLU A 131 -18.96 -4.50 6.95
N VAL A 132 -19.97 -3.86 7.54
CA VAL A 132 -19.75 -2.82 8.56
C VAL A 132 -19.10 -3.40 9.82
N GLY A 133 -19.48 -4.63 10.20
CA GLY A 133 -18.96 -5.33 11.38
C GLY A 133 -17.58 -5.96 11.19
N ALA A 134 -17.14 -6.14 9.95
CA ALA A 134 -15.79 -6.62 9.65
C ALA A 134 -14.78 -5.47 9.77
N VAL A 135 -13.54 -5.81 10.13
CA VAL A 135 -12.49 -4.82 10.35
C VAL A 135 -11.19 -5.13 9.60
N GLY A 136 -10.46 -4.06 9.30
CA GLY A 136 -9.14 -4.08 8.68
C GLY A 136 -8.15 -3.16 9.39
N GLN A 137 -6.87 -3.49 9.26
CA GLN A 137 -5.77 -2.63 9.71
C GLN A 137 -5.43 -1.59 8.64
N ALA A 138 -5.43 -0.33 9.03
CA ALA A 138 -5.13 0.80 8.16
C ALA A 138 -4.33 1.89 8.88
N SER A 139 -3.67 2.75 8.11
CA SER A 139 -2.82 3.82 8.61
C SER A 139 -3.30 5.20 8.15
N PRO A 140 -3.69 6.10 9.07
CA PRO A 140 -3.96 7.50 8.73
C PRO A 140 -2.67 8.25 8.38
N LEU A 141 -2.57 8.76 7.15
CA LEU A 141 -1.37 9.46 6.66
C LEU A 141 -1.09 10.77 7.42
N LYS A 142 -2.09 11.34 8.11
CA LYS A 142 -1.94 12.52 8.98
C LYS A 142 -0.89 12.30 10.07
N MET A 143 -0.65 11.06 10.48
CA MET A 143 0.35 10.71 11.49
C MET A 143 1.77 10.54 10.91
N GLY A 144 1.96 10.77 9.61
CA GLY A 144 3.25 10.60 8.93
C GLY A 144 3.74 9.16 8.95
N LYS A 145 2.83 8.19 8.92
CA LYS A 145 3.13 6.75 9.00
C LYS A 145 2.35 5.98 7.95
N LEU A 146 2.98 4.98 7.36
CA LEU A 146 2.33 4.08 6.39
C LEU A 146 1.80 2.79 7.04
N LEU A 147 2.33 2.41 8.20
CA LEU A 147 1.93 1.22 8.96
C LEU A 147 1.52 1.55 10.40
N ASP A 148 0.82 2.68 10.62
CA ASP A 148 0.18 2.93 11.91
C ASP A 148 -0.88 1.87 12.20
N GLN A 149 -1.07 1.54 13.47
CA GLN A 149 -1.89 0.39 13.87
C GLN A 149 -3.30 0.85 14.26
N LYS A 150 -4.09 1.28 13.29
CA LYS A 150 -5.51 1.63 13.48
C LYS A 150 -6.45 0.63 12.83
N VAL A 151 -7.54 0.34 13.52
CA VAL A 151 -8.57 -0.59 13.07
C VAL A 151 -9.75 0.22 12.54
N PHE A 152 -10.23 -0.14 11.35
CA PHE A 152 -11.36 0.51 10.70
C PHE A 152 -12.34 -0.52 10.16
N SER A 153 -13.61 -0.13 10.03
CA SER A 153 -14.63 -0.95 9.38
C SER A 153 -14.30 -1.15 7.90
N CYS A 154 -14.46 -2.37 7.39
CA CYS A 154 -14.20 -2.73 6.00
C CYS A 154 -15.13 -2.05 4.99
N SER A 155 -16.24 -1.47 5.45
CA SER A 155 -17.13 -0.63 4.63
C SER A 155 -16.49 0.71 4.22
N ASN A 156 -15.46 1.19 4.93
CA ASN A 156 -14.76 2.43 4.59
C ASN A 156 -13.97 2.29 3.30
N LYS A 157 -13.91 3.36 2.51
CA LYS A 157 -13.13 3.39 1.27
C LYS A 157 -11.84 4.17 1.48
N PHE A 158 -10.71 3.46 1.43
CA PHE A 158 -9.39 4.02 1.70
C PHE A 158 -8.43 3.83 0.53
N ILE A 159 -7.27 4.48 0.63
CA ILE A 159 -6.18 4.34 -0.32
C ILE A 159 -5.66 2.89 -0.27
N VAL A 160 -5.42 2.32 -1.45
CA VAL A 160 -4.72 1.05 -1.63
C VAL A 160 -3.48 1.33 -2.46
N LEU A 161 -2.32 0.91 -1.95
CA LEU A 161 -1.06 1.08 -2.64
C LEU A 161 -0.65 -0.20 -3.37
N CYS A 162 0.19 -0.02 -4.37
CA CYS A 162 0.75 -1.03 -5.24
C CYS A 162 2.26 -0.84 -5.29
N ILE A 163 3.02 -1.92 -5.12
CA ILE A 163 4.47 -1.93 -5.12
C ILE A 163 4.97 -2.78 -6.29
N GLU A 164 6.00 -2.30 -7.01
CA GLU A 164 6.77 -3.16 -7.91
C GLU A 164 7.41 -4.29 -7.09
N ASN A 165 7.04 -5.53 -7.38
CA ASN A 165 7.49 -6.66 -6.56
C ASN A 165 8.90 -7.15 -6.91
N SER A 166 9.46 -6.68 -8.02
CA SER A 166 10.85 -6.93 -8.42
C SER A 166 11.33 -5.94 -9.47
N PHE A 167 12.64 -5.69 -9.48
CA PHE A 167 13.32 -5.02 -10.58
C PHE A 167 13.76 -6.08 -11.61
N VAL A 168 13.50 -5.85 -12.90
CA VAL A 168 13.89 -6.73 -14.01
C VAL A 168 15.01 -6.09 -14.81
#